data_AF-A0AA92X3M7-F1
#
_entry.id   AF-A0AA92X3M7-F1
#
_cell.length_a   1.000
_cell.length_b   1.000
_cell.length_c   1.000
_cell.angle_alpha   90.00
_cell.angle_beta   90.00
_cell.angle_gamma   90.00
#
_symmetry.space_group_name_H-M   'P 1'
#
loop_
_entity.id
_entity.type
_entity.pdbx_description
1 polymer ?
#
loop_
_entity_poly.entity_id
_entity_poly.type
_entity_poly.pdbx_seq_one_letter_code
_entity_poly.pdbx_strand_id
1 'polypeptide(L)' 'MLEYSVGSSMDREDLYAELSFNRIQWGEISLSEDRKSVNIIIYPNDNDVLEFKYDEFLHLVEKAKNHLLKLEPLAE' A
#
# COMPACT_ATOMS: atom_id res chain seq x y z
N MET A 1 3.00 6.04 -15.48
CA MET A 1 4.20 5.72 -14.68
C MET A 1 3.79 5.94 -13.23
N LEU A 2 3.88 4.93 -12.37
CA LEU A 2 3.56 5.11 -10.95
C LEU A 2 4.73 5.88 -10.32
N GLU A 3 4.48 7.08 -9.80
CA GLU A 3 5.50 7.89 -9.15
C GLU A 3 5.47 7.56 -7.65
N TYR A 4 6.56 7.01 -7.12
CA TYR A 4 6.71 6.78 -5.68
C TYR A 4 7.78 7.72 -5.12
N SER A 5 7.58 8.17 -3.89
CA SER A 5 8.53 9.01 -3.15
C SER A 5 8.79 8.40 -1.78
N VAL A 6 10.05 8.46 -1.32
CA VAL A 6 10.44 8.02 0.02
C VAL A 6 10.77 9.27 0.83
N GLY A 7 10.20 9.38 2.03
CA GLY A 7 10.32 10.56 2.88
C GLY A 7 10.66 10.21 4.31
N SER A 8 11.03 11.23 5.07
CA SER A 8 11.16 11.17 6.53
C SER A 8 10.45 12.40 7.07
N SER A 9 9.51 12.20 8.00
CA SER A 9 8.80 13.31 8.64
C SER A 9 9.56 13.71 9.91
N MET A 10 9.53 14.99 10.26
CA MET A 10 10.01 15.44 11.57
C MET A 10 9.05 15.05 12.70
N ASP A 11 7.78 14.81 12.36
CA ASP A 11 6.72 14.45 13.30
C ASP A 11 6.59 12.94 13.50
N ARG A 12 7.37 12.15 12.75
CA ARG A 12 7.40 10.70 12.86
C ARG A 12 8.83 10.18 12.91
N GLU A 13 9.12 9.34 13.89
CA GLU A 13 10.44 8.71 14.03
C GLU A 13 10.63 7.50 13.10
N ASP A 14 9.59 7.08 12.39
CA ASP A 14 9.61 5.93 11.51
C ASP A 14 9.97 6.29 10.06
N LEU A 15 10.65 5.35 9.40
CA LEU A 15 10.96 5.43 7.97
C LEU A 15 9.71 4.98 7.20
N TYR A 16 9.23 5.83 6.29
CA TYR A 16 8.07 5.51 5.46
C TYR A 16 8.26 5.94 4.01
N ALA A 17 7.53 5.30 3.11
CA ALA A 17 7.44 5.64 1.71
C ALA A 17 6.00 5.99 1.35
N GLU A 18 5.80 7.10 0.66
CA GLU A 18 4.48 7.56 0.23
C GLU A 18 4.13 6.94 -1.13
N LEU A 19 2.93 6.39 -1.20
CA LEU A 19 2.35 5.87 -2.43
C LEU A 19 1.39 6.92 -2.99
N SER A 20 1.79 7.53 -4.11
CA SER A 20 1.02 8.60 -4.73
C SER A 20 0.67 8.28 -6.19
N PHE A 21 -0.44 8.84 -6.65
CA PHE A 21 -0.82 8.84 -8.05
C PHE A 21 -1.52 10.14 -8.38
N ASN A 22 -1.17 10.74 -9.52
CA ASN A 22 -1.65 12.07 -9.88
C ASN A 22 -1.47 13.11 -8.74
N ARG A 23 -0.38 12.98 -7.96
CA ARG A 23 -0.04 13.83 -6.80
C ARG A 23 -1.00 13.73 -5.62
N ILE A 24 -1.87 12.72 -5.61
CA ILE A 24 -2.73 12.39 -4.49
C ILE A 24 -2.11 11.18 -3.79
N GLN A 25 -1.86 11.30 -2.49
CA GLN A 25 -1.41 10.18 -1.68
C GLN A 25 -2.57 9.19 -1.52
N TRP A 26 -2.32 7.93 -1.83
CA TRP A 26 -3.27 6.83 -1.66
C TRP A 26 -2.82 5.79 -0.64
N GLY A 27 -1.62 5.94 -0.12
CA GLY A 27 -1.13 5.07 0.93
C GLY A 27 0.29 5.39 1.35
N GLU A 28 0.79 4.52 2.20
CA GLU A 28 2.18 4.55 2.66
C GLU A 28 2.65 3.14 3.01
N ILE A 29 3.96 2.96 2.94
CA ILE A 29 4.66 1.78 3.44
C ILE A 29 5.51 2.25 4.60
N SER A 30 5.25 1.78 5.81
CA SER A 30 5.97 2.20 7.01
C SER A 30 6.69 1.02 7.66
N LEU A 31 7.87 1.29 8.22
CA LEU A 31 8.57 0.36 9.10
C LEU A 31 8.03 0.55 10.52
N SER A 32 7.63 -0.52 11.19
CA SER A 32 7.18 -0.44 12.58
C SER A 32 8.26 0.15 13.49
N GLU A 33 7.86 0.78 14.59
CA GLU A 33 8.79 1.42 15.55
C GLU A 33 9.86 0.43 16.07
N ASP A 34 9.47 -0.82 16.31
CA ASP A 34 10.39 -1.89 16.74
C ASP A 34 11.30 -2.41 15.60
N ARG A 35 11.09 -1.94 14.37
CA ARG A 35 11.78 -2.29 13.13
C ARG A 35 11.69 -3.76 12.75
N LYS A 36 10.67 -4.46 13.22
CA LYS A 36 10.49 -5.90 12.95
C LYS A 36 9.45 -6.20 11.88
N SER A 37 8.61 -5.24 11.53
CA SER A 37 7.54 -5.44 10.55
C SER A 37 7.39 -4.24 9.63
N VAL A 38 6.93 -4.52 8.42
CA VAL A 38 6.55 -3.50 7.44
C VAL A 38 5.03 -3.49 7.36
N ASN A 39 4.45 -2.31 7.48
CA ASN A 39 3.01 -2.09 7.33
C ASN A 39 2.75 -1.42 5.99
N ILE A 40 1.63 -1.80 5.38
CA ILE A 40 1.09 -1.19 4.17
C ILE A 40 -0.24 -0.56 4.57
N ILE A 41 -0.31 0.75 4.44
CA ILE A 41 -1.49 1.55 4.76
C ILE A 41 -2.05 2.09 3.45
N ILE A 42 -3.35 1.90 3.24
CA ILE A 42 -4.07 2.37 2.05
C ILE A 42 -5.20 3.28 2.49
N TYR A 43 -5.32 4.41 1.80
CA TYR A 43 -6.35 5.44 1.97
C TYR A 43 -7.31 5.39 0.78
N PRO A 44 -8.29 4.46 0.77
CA PRO A 44 -9.21 4.32 -0.35
C PRO A 44 -10.15 5.52 -0.52
N ASN A 45 -10.42 6.26 0.56
CA ASN A 45 -11.16 7.52 0.57
C ASN A 45 -10.83 8.30 1.87
N ASP A 46 -11.39 9.50 2.03
CA ASP A 46 -11.09 10.41 3.15
C ASP A 46 -11.51 9.88 4.54
N ASN A 47 -12.39 8.88 4.61
CA ASN A 47 -12.95 8.37 5.87
C ASN A 47 -12.43 6.99 6.26
N ASP A 48 -11.70 6.31 5.37
CA ASP A 48 -11.31 4.92 5.55
C ASP A 48 -9.79 4.79 5.51
N VAL A 49 -9.26 3.99 6.44
CA VAL A 49 -7.85 3.60 6.49
C VAL A 49 -7.78 2.09 6.58
N LEU A 50 -7.08 1.47 5.64
CA LEU A 50 -6.83 0.04 5.61
C LEU A 50 -5.37 -0.22 5.92
N GLU A 51 -5.08 -0.91 7.03
CA GLU A 51 -3.73 -1.28 7.42
C GLU A 51 -3.51 -2.78 7.30
N PHE A 52 -2.38 -3.16 6.72
CA PHE A 52 -1.99 -4.55 6.52
C PHE A 52 -0.54 -4.76 6.95
N LYS A 53 -0.25 -5.93 7.51
CA LYS A 53 1.14 -6.41 7.56
C LYS A 53 1.59 -6.81 6.17
N TYR A 54 2.86 -6.54 5.85
CA TYR A 54 3.43 -6.85 4.53
C TYR A 54 3.17 -8.29 4.07
N ASP A 55 3.41 -9.28 4.94
CA ASP A 55 3.24 -10.69 4.58
C ASP A 55 1.79 -11.04 4.25
N GLU A 56 0.85 -10.51 5.03
CA GLU A 56 -0.59 -10.70 4.83
C GLU A 56 -1.06 -10.00 3.55
N PHE A 57 -0.58 -8.77 3.33
CA PHE A 57 -0.89 -7.99 2.13
C PHE A 57 -0.40 -8.70 0.87
N LEU A 58 0.83 -9.21 0.87
CA LEU A 58 1.40 -9.93 -0.27
C LEU A 58 0.57 -11.17 -0.61
N HIS A 59 0.15 -11.92 0.42
CA HIS A 59 -0.72 -13.07 0.23
C HIS A 59 -2.08 -12.69 -0.38
N LEU A 60 -2.69 -11.60 0.08
CA LEU A 60 -3.96 -11.09 -0.44
C LEU A 60 -3.83 -10.61 -1.90
N VAL A 61 -2.76 -9.89 -2.23
CA VAL A 61 -2.48 -9.44 -3.59
C VAL A 61 -2.29 -10.62 -4.53
N GLU A 62 -1.54 -11.64 -4.10
CA GLU A 62 -1.32 -12.84 -4.91
C GLU A 62 -2.65 -13.59 -5.15
N LYS A 63 -3.49 -13.71 -4.12
CA LYS A 63 -4.84 -14.29 -4.25
C LYS A 63 -5.71 -13.50 -5.21
N ALA A 64 -5.72 -12.17 -5.12
CA ALA A 64 -6.49 -11.28 -5.99
C ALA A 64 -6.01 -11.38 -7.43
N LYS A 65 -4.69 -11.33 -7.67
CA LYS A 65 -4.08 -11.50 -9.00
C LYS A 65 -4.48 -12.83 -9.62
N ASN A 66 -4.37 -13.92 -8.86
CA ASN A 66 -4.72 -15.26 -9.35
C ASN A 66 -6.22 -15.41 -9.60
N HIS A 67 -7.08 -14.67 -8.89
CA HIS A 67 -8.51 -14.63 -9.18
C HIS A 67 -8.78 -13.86 -10.48
N LEU A 68 -8.19 -12.68 -10.66
CA LEU A 68 -8.34 -11.85 -11.86
C LEU A 68 -7.90 -12.60 -13.13
N LEU A 69 -6.79 -13.32 -13.08
CA LEU A 69 -6.30 -14.11 -14.21
C LEU A 69 -7.21 -15.29 -14.59
N LYS A 70 -8.12 -15.70 -13.71
CA LYS A 70 -9.12 -16.76 -13.98
C LYS A 70 -10.44 -16.21 -14.48
N LEU A 71 -10.68 -14.91 -14.35
CA LEU A 71 -11.90 -14.30 -14.86
C LEU A 71 -11.83 -14.27 -16.39
N GLU A 72 -12.97 -14.49 -17.03
CA GLU A 72 -13.07 -14.29 -18.46
C GLU A 72 -12.84 -12.80 -18.78
N PRO A 73 -12.15 -12.48 -19.90
CA PRO A 73 -12.01 -11.11 -20.35
C PRO A 73 -13.38 -10.46 -20.47
N LEU A 74 -13.51 -9.21 -20.02
CA LEU A 74 -14.71 -8.43 -20.29
C LEU A 74 -14.85 -8.31 -21.81
N ALA A 75 -15.95 -8.83 -22.36
CA ALA A 75 -16.27 -8.68 -23.77
C ALA A 75 -16.38 -7.18 -24.09
N GLU A 76 -15.74 -6.75 -25.18
CA GLU A 76 -15.80 -5.37 -25.71
C GLU A 76 -17.23 -4.94 -26.07
#